data_AF-A0A8T2YCY8-F1
#
_entry.id   AF-A0A8T2YCY8-F1
#
_cell.length_a   1.000
_cell.length_b   1.000
_cell.length_c   1.000
_cell.angle_alpha   90.00
_cell.angle_beta   90.00
_cell.angle_gamma   90.00
#
_symmetry.space_group_name_H-M   'P 1'
#
loop_
_entity.id
_entity.type
_entity.pdbx_description
1 polymer ?
#
loop_
_entity_poly.entity_id
_entity_poly.type
_entity_poly.pdbx_seq_one_letter_code
_entity_poly.pdbx_strand_id
1 'polypeptide(L)'
;MIQIKTETLEEKATACVLLRDCVAELKEGIDLWIDEVAETLVPLLNFYEHAEVRIAAVLAMPEILKSSKAAIEKRLLQKSPFEKLCSDIIPALVEALVKEEVIKISAVMLDSLEDCLELSGPVLNIDQIKRFLSVIMDVLDTSMSIPKGDEASEQGVKVCACLKIFMKTYKGSLLQFFDQLLSPMEHMWVKDKTVKERKIALKIFTDVVEEFREEALKFCESELSLLFKACNDEEPEVQEIAAHGIGVAAAYGGSIFKPLVGEAVSALNATISDSMAFHRDYIMAHDAAVTALGQIYLFHKDRINASEKWLGYRVVNFVSLKRFSMIFGSGAEAEATLPPFWFLTAITAKSYIIMVSEDELLRQEFAYLPKIIAAFAEILWADDETLATEETVNRVNKQLRDFKSRLPSNIWSSILSTLEPSRQNVLQLSLSS
;
A
#
# COMPACT_ATOMS: atom_id res chain seq x y z
N MET A 1 38.15 15.30 28.51
CA MET A 1 36.91 15.99 28.11
C MET A 1 37.18 16.58 26.73
N ILE A 2 36.82 15.86 25.66
CA ILE A 2 37.04 16.33 24.29
C ILE A 2 35.96 17.40 24.05
N GLN A 3 36.35 18.66 23.93
CA GLN A 3 35.43 19.73 23.52
C GLN A 3 35.11 19.52 22.04
N ILE A 4 33.92 19.00 21.76
CA ILE A 4 33.35 19.00 20.42
C ILE A 4 33.07 20.48 20.07
N LYS A 5 33.73 21.01 19.04
CA LYS A 5 33.45 22.35 18.52
C LYS A 5 32.15 22.31 17.73
N THR A 6 31.04 22.64 18.38
CA THR A 6 29.68 22.60 17.80
C THR A 6 29.56 23.39 16.50
N GLU A 7 30.18 24.57 16.41
CA GLU A 7 30.19 25.42 15.21
C GLU A 7 30.74 24.69 13.96
N THR A 8 31.82 23.92 14.12
CA THR A 8 32.40 23.15 13.00
C THR A 8 31.52 21.98 12.54
N LEU A 9 30.64 21.47 13.42
CA LEU A 9 29.70 20.41 13.05
C LEU A 9 28.46 20.96 12.36
N GLU A 10 28.00 22.16 12.73
CA GLU A 10 26.92 22.87 12.05
C GLU A 10 27.32 23.25 10.60
N GLU A 11 28.54 23.74 10.41
CA GLU A 11 29.11 24.00 9.08
C GLU A 11 29.17 22.71 8.25
N LYS A 12 29.57 21.59 8.87
CA LYS A 12 29.60 20.29 8.20
C LYS A 12 28.21 19.80 7.80
N ALA A 13 27.22 19.93 8.69
CA ALA A 13 25.83 19.58 8.40
C ALA A 13 25.30 20.40 7.21
N THR A 14 25.55 21.72 7.23
CA THR A 14 25.18 22.63 6.15
C THR A 14 25.83 22.22 4.82
N ALA A 15 27.12 21.87 4.83
CA ALA A 15 27.81 21.40 3.64
C ALA A 15 27.22 20.08 3.09
N CYS A 16 26.82 19.16 3.96
CA CYS A 16 26.18 17.89 3.55
C CYS A 16 24.81 18.14 2.91
N VAL A 17 24.00 19.05 3.48
CA VAL A 17 22.71 19.46 2.92
C VAL A 17 22.90 20.10 1.55
N LEU A 18 23.86 21.03 1.41
CA LEU A 18 24.16 21.66 0.13
C LEU A 18 24.63 20.63 -0.91
N LEU A 19 25.45 19.66 -0.52
CA LEU A 19 25.92 18.62 -1.43
C LEU A 19 24.77 17.73 -1.92
N ARG A 20 23.86 17.33 -1.02
CA ARG A 20 22.61 16.63 -1.38
C ARG A 20 21.80 17.45 -2.39
N ASP A 21 21.57 18.72 -2.11
CA ASP A 21 20.77 19.59 -2.98
C ASP A 21 21.43 19.76 -4.35
N CYS A 22 22.76 19.86 -4.40
CA CYS A 22 23.50 19.86 -5.66
C CYS A 22 23.29 18.56 -6.45
N VAL A 23 23.29 17.39 -5.80
CA VAL A 23 23.03 16.10 -6.46
C VAL A 23 21.61 16.06 -7.04
N ALA A 24 20.61 16.51 -6.28
CA ALA A 24 19.21 16.51 -6.68
C ALA A 24 18.94 17.48 -7.85
N GLU A 25 19.53 18.66 -7.83
CA GLU A 25 19.35 19.69 -8.86
C GLU A 25 20.11 19.38 -10.15
N LEU A 26 21.35 18.89 -10.04
CA LEU A 26 22.20 18.62 -11.22
C LEU A 26 21.81 17.32 -11.95
N LYS A 27 21.14 16.38 -11.27
CA LYS A 27 20.68 15.11 -11.85
C LYS A 27 21.82 14.39 -12.59
N GLU A 28 21.65 14.07 -13.87
CA GLU A 28 22.68 13.46 -14.71
C GLU A 28 23.99 14.27 -14.82
N GLY A 29 23.96 15.58 -14.52
CA GLY A 29 25.10 16.48 -14.60
C GLY A 29 26.16 16.22 -13.53
N ILE A 30 25.79 15.56 -12.43
CA ILE A 30 26.73 15.21 -11.35
C ILE A 30 27.57 13.96 -11.65
N ASP A 31 27.28 13.24 -12.74
CA ASP A 31 27.84 11.92 -13.01
C ASP A 31 29.38 11.83 -12.91
N LEU A 32 30.12 12.89 -13.27
CA LEU A 32 31.59 12.91 -13.15
C LEU A 32 32.11 12.95 -11.71
N TRP A 33 31.29 13.38 -10.75
CA TRP A 33 31.63 13.53 -9.34
C TRP A 33 30.87 12.56 -8.44
N ILE A 34 30.01 11.69 -9.02
CA ILE A 34 29.06 10.91 -8.24
C ILE A 34 29.74 9.92 -7.29
N ASP A 35 30.86 9.32 -7.72
CA ASP A 35 31.67 8.44 -6.90
C ASP A 35 32.35 9.21 -5.75
N GLU A 36 32.90 10.40 -6.02
CA GLU A 36 33.53 11.25 -4.98
C GLU A 36 32.50 11.72 -3.94
N VAL A 37 31.30 12.06 -4.40
CA VAL A 37 30.18 12.43 -3.52
C VAL A 37 29.75 11.24 -2.66
N ALA A 38 29.60 10.04 -3.24
CA ALA A 38 29.26 8.84 -2.51
C ALA A 38 30.35 8.46 -1.48
N GLU A 39 31.63 8.48 -1.88
CA GLU A 39 32.78 8.23 -0.99
C GLU A 39 32.83 9.22 0.18
N THR A 40 32.34 10.45 -0.03
CA THR A 40 32.26 11.48 1.02
C THR A 40 31.07 11.28 1.95
N LEU A 41 29.88 10.99 1.42
CA LEU A 41 28.63 10.99 2.18
C LEU A 41 28.28 9.63 2.81
N VAL A 42 28.61 8.50 2.17
CA VAL A 42 28.29 7.16 2.70
C VAL A 42 28.90 6.93 4.11
N PRO A 43 30.17 7.29 4.39
CA PRO A 43 30.72 7.14 5.74
C PRO A 43 29.99 7.97 6.80
N LEU A 44 29.35 9.07 6.40
CA LEU A 44 28.66 9.98 7.32
C LEU A 44 27.32 9.42 7.85
N LEU A 45 26.82 8.32 7.26
CA LEU A 45 25.71 7.56 7.83
C LEU A 45 26.00 7.08 9.26
N ASN A 46 27.27 6.81 9.58
CA ASN A 46 27.73 6.38 10.90
C ASN A 46 28.34 7.53 11.73
N PHE A 47 28.06 8.80 11.41
CA PHE A 47 28.60 9.96 12.13
C PHE A 47 27.73 10.31 13.36
N TYR A 48 27.89 9.55 14.44
CA TYR A 48 27.02 9.63 15.62
C TYR A 48 27.15 10.95 16.41
N GLU A 49 28.18 11.74 16.14
CA GLU A 49 28.47 13.00 16.80
C GLU A 49 27.49 14.13 16.46
N HIS A 50 26.77 14.05 15.34
CA HIS A 50 25.81 15.08 14.92
C HIS A 50 24.64 14.51 14.11
N ALA A 51 23.41 14.71 14.60
CA ALA A 51 22.20 14.16 14.01
C ALA A 51 21.95 14.68 12.59
N GLU A 52 22.09 15.99 12.38
CA GLU A 52 21.82 16.66 11.10
C GLU A 52 22.78 16.20 10.00
N VAL A 53 24.03 15.84 10.34
CA VAL A 53 24.98 15.26 9.39
C VAL A 53 24.49 13.89 8.94
N ARG A 54 24.02 13.04 9.87
CA ARG A 54 23.46 11.72 9.51
C ARG A 54 22.21 11.86 8.67
N ILE A 55 21.28 12.73 9.05
CA ILE A 55 20.04 12.98 8.30
C ILE A 55 20.37 13.45 6.88
N ALA A 56 21.28 14.41 6.72
CA ALA A 56 21.69 14.90 5.41
C ALA A 56 22.33 13.79 4.55
N ALA A 57 23.19 12.96 5.15
CA ALA A 57 23.80 11.82 4.46
C ALA A 57 22.74 10.79 4.03
N VAL A 58 21.82 10.43 4.93
CA VAL A 58 20.73 9.47 4.66
C VAL A 58 19.87 9.95 3.48
N LEU A 59 19.44 11.21 3.51
CA LEU A 59 18.63 11.80 2.43
C LEU A 59 19.37 11.97 1.10
N ALA A 60 20.71 11.97 1.11
CA ALA A 60 21.50 12.04 -0.12
C ALA A 60 21.61 10.70 -0.84
N MET A 61 21.49 9.58 -0.14
CA MET A 61 21.62 8.24 -0.71
C MET A 61 20.67 7.99 -1.90
N PRO A 62 19.35 8.21 -1.79
CA PRO A 62 18.44 8.00 -2.92
C PRO A 62 18.70 9.00 -4.05
N GLU A 63 19.05 10.25 -3.76
CA GLU A 63 19.36 11.25 -4.78
C GLU A 63 20.61 10.90 -5.61
N ILE A 64 21.64 10.34 -4.97
CA ILE A 64 22.82 9.80 -5.66
C ILE A 64 22.39 8.68 -6.62
N LEU A 65 21.54 7.74 -6.17
CA LEU A 65 21.07 6.65 -7.03
C LEU A 65 20.18 7.17 -8.18
N LYS A 66 19.27 8.11 -7.93
CA LYS A 66 18.41 8.74 -8.95
C LYS A 66 19.26 9.42 -10.02
N SER A 67 20.24 10.23 -9.62
CA SER A 67 21.13 10.95 -10.53
C SER A 67 22.01 10.01 -11.35
N SER A 68 22.53 8.95 -10.72
CA SER A 68 23.30 7.90 -11.43
C SER A 68 22.43 7.17 -12.47
N LYS A 69 21.19 6.81 -12.12
CA LYS A 69 20.25 6.17 -13.04
C LYS A 69 19.90 7.06 -14.24
N ALA A 70 19.62 8.34 -13.99
CA ALA A 70 19.36 9.32 -15.05
C ALA A 70 20.56 9.49 -16.01
N ALA A 71 21.79 9.44 -15.49
CA ALA A 71 22.99 9.51 -16.30
C ALA A 71 23.14 8.29 -17.23
N ILE A 72 22.79 7.08 -16.74
CA ILE A 72 22.81 5.84 -17.55
C ILE A 72 21.80 5.92 -18.68
N GLU A 73 20.58 6.35 -18.40
CA GLU A 73 19.51 6.43 -19.40
C GLU A 73 19.90 7.36 -20.57
N LYS A 74 20.73 8.38 -20.30
CA LYS A 74 21.30 9.26 -21.34
C LYS A 74 22.56 8.70 -22.01
N ARG A 75 23.33 7.82 -21.35
CA ARG A 75 24.57 7.23 -21.84
C ARG A 75 24.35 5.77 -22.22
N LEU A 76 23.87 5.55 -23.44
CA LEU A 76 23.36 4.27 -23.93
C LEU A 76 24.19 2.99 -23.71
N LEU A 77 25.50 2.97 -23.40
CA LEU A 77 26.31 1.72 -23.46
C LEU A 77 27.62 1.61 -22.61
N GLN A 78 27.84 2.35 -21.51
CA GLN A 78 29.03 2.09 -20.64
C GLN A 78 28.67 1.34 -19.35
N LYS A 79 29.60 0.49 -18.86
CA LYS A 79 29.49 -0.17 -17.54
C LYS A 79 29.22 0.91 -16.49
N SER A 80 28.07 0.81 -15.84
CA SER A 80 27.58 1.88 -15.00
C SER A 80 28.15 1.81 -13.59
N PRO A 81 28.44 2.95 -12.96
CA PRO A 81 28.75 2.99 -11.53
C PRO A 81 27.54 2.63 -10.66
N PHE A 82 26.32 2.61 -11.21
CA PHE A 82 25.08 2.41 -10.46
C PHE A 82 25.00 1.09 -9.70
N GLU A 83 25.32 -0.05 -10.31
CA GLU A 83 25.28 -1.33 -9.59
C GLU A 83 26.25 -1.36 -8.40
N LYS A 84 27.43 -0.74 -8.58
CA LYS A 84 28.42 -0.58 -7.52
C LYS A 84 27.89 0.36 -6.44
N LEU A 85 27.35 1.52 -6.81
CA LEU A 85 26.75 2.47 -5.87
C LEU A 85 25.62 1.83 -5.06
N CYS A 86 24.73 1.05 -5.68
CA CYS A 86 23.68 0.33 -4.93
C CYS A 86 24.28 -0.72 -3.98
N SER A 87 25.32 -1.43 -4.42
CA SER A 87 26.03 -2.44 -3.61
C SER A 87 26.82 -1.83 -2.44
N ASP A 88 27.15 -0.54 -2.51
CA ASP A 88 27.85 0.19 -1.45
C ASP A 88 26.84 0.89 -0.51
N ILE A 89 25.85 1.59 -1.08
CA ILE A 89 24.88 2.43 -0.35
C ILE A 89 23.89 1.60 0.47
N ILE A 90 23.27 0.57 -0.14
CA ILE A 90 22.19 -0.19 0.53
C ILE A 90 22.72 -0.92 1.77
N PRO A 91 23.84 -1.67 1.71
CA PRO A 91 24.40 -2.28 2.91
C PRO A 91 24.85 -1.24 3.95
N ALA A 92 25.39 -0.10 3.53
CA ALA A 92 25.80 0.95 4.45
C ALA A 92 24.61 1.55 5.22
N LEU A 93 23.46 1.75 4.56
CA LEU A 93 22.21 2.17 5.20
C LEU A 93 21.70 1.12 6.19
N VAL A 94 21.72 -0.17 5.82
CA VAL A 94 21.31 -1.27 6.70
C VAL A 94 22.19 -1.32 7.95
N GLU A 95 23.51 -1.22 7.82
CA GLU A 95 24.42 -1.23 8.96
C GLU A 95 24.33 0.05 9.81
N ALA A 96 23.99 1.19 9.21
CA ALA A 96 23.72 2.42 9.94
C ALA A 96 22.43 2.30 10.77
N LEU A 97 21.38 1.68 10.21
CA LEU A 97 20.10 1.45 10.87
C LEU A 97 20.23 0.59 12.13
N VAL A 98 21.09 -0.44 12.12
CA VAL A 98 21.38 -1.29 13.29
C VAL A 98 21.85 -0.49 14.51
N LYS A 99 22.58 0.60 14.28
CA LYS A 99 23.23 1.38 15.32
C LYS A 99 22.47 2.66 15.66
N GLU A 100 21.40 2.99 14.94
CA GLU A 100 20.67 4.23 15.16
C GLU A 100 19.72 4.08 16.34
N GLU A 101 19.99 4.84 17.40
CA GLU A 101 19.18 4.83 18.63
C GLU A 101 17.98 5.80 18.54
N VAL A 102 18.04 6.78 17.64
CA VAL A 102 16.99 7.80 17.51
C VAL A 102 15.91 7.34 16.53
N ILE A 103 14.72 7.07 17.07
CA ILE A 103 13.54 6.58 16.31
C ILE A 103 13.27 7.45 15.07
N LYS A 104 13.29 8.79 15.21
CA LYS A 104 13.09 9.72 14.07
C LYS A 104 14.11 9.55 12.96
N ILE A 105 15.38 9.35 13.29
CA ILE A 105 16.44 9.19 12.29
C ILE A 105 16.32 7.82 11.64
N SER A 106 16.00 6.78 12.42
CA SER A 106 15.72 5.45 11.86
C SER A 106 14.54 5.45 10.89
N ALA A 107 13.50 6.25 11.16
CA ALA A 107 12.36 6.44 10.27
C ALA A 107 12.79 7.07 8.94
N VAL A 108 13.63 8.10 8.98
CA VAL A 108 14.21 8.73 7.77
C VAL A 108 15.13 7.75 7.01
N MET A 109 15.86 6.90 7.73
CA MET A 109 16.68 5.83 7.13
C MET A 109 15.82 4.80 6.41
N LEU A 110 14.69 4.39 7.00
CA LEU A 110 13.75 3.45 6.38
C LEU A 110 13.14 4.02 5.11
N ASP A 111 12.70 5.29 5.12
CA ASP A 111 12.17 5.97 3.93
C ASP A 111 13.24 6.04 2.81
N SER A 112 14.47 6.41 3.18
CA SER A 112 15.58 6.49 2.19
C SER A 112 15.98 5.12 1.67
N LEU A 113 15.88 4.08 2.49
CA LEU A 113 16.14 2.70 2.10
C LEU A 113 15.07 2.17 1.15
N GLU A 114 13.80 2.50 1.41
CA GLU A 114 12.68 2.22 0.51
C GLU A 114 12.93 2.80 -0.89
N ASP A 115 13.21 4.12 -0.98
CA ASP A 115 13.57 4.79 -2.23
C ASP A 115 14.74 4.10 -2.95
N CYS A 116 15.80 3.76 -2.21
CA CYS A 116 16.98 3.10 -2.77
C CYS A 116 16.66 1.70 -3.33
N LEU A 117 15.79 0.94 -2.66
CA LEU A 117 15.37 -0.38 -3.08
C LEU A 117 14.50 -0.33 -4.34
N GLU A 118 13.59 0.63 -4.44
CA GLU A 118 12.77 0.84 -5.64
C GLU A 118 13.63 1.19 -6.87
N LEU A 119 14.69 1.96 -6.66
CA LEU A 119 15.57 2.39 -7.75
C LEU A 119 16.50 1.27 -8.24
N SER A 120 17.08 0.51 -7.30
CA SER A 120 18.18 -0.43 -7.54
C SER A 120 17.75 -1.75 -8.18
N GLY A 121 16.55 -2.25 -7.87
CA GLY A 121 16.18 -3.62 -8.23
C GLY A 121 17.02 -4.67 -7.47
N PRO A 122 17.07 -5.94 -7.94
CA PRO A 122 17.67 -7.03 -7.20
C PRO A 122 19.21 -7.09 -7.35
N VAL A 123 19.91 -6.19 -6.67
CA VAL A 123 21.38 -6.08 -6.71
C VAL A 123 22.09 -6.82 -5.57
N LEU A 124 21.39 -7.06 -4.46
CA LEU A 124 21.98 -7.67 -3.27
C LEU A 124 22.20 -9.19 -3.43
N ASN A 125 23.29 -9.69 -2.86
CA ASN A 125 23.55 -11.13 -2.76
C ASN A 125 22.75 -11.78 -1.61
N ILE A 126 22.75 -13.12 -1.55
CA ILE A 126 21.97 -13.89 -0.56
C ILE A 126 22.32 -13.54 0.89
N ASP A 127 23.60 -13.33 1.21
CA ASP A 127 24.04 -13.00 2.57
C ASP A 127 23.57 -11.59 2.97
N GLN A 128 23.62 -10.64 2.03
CA GLN A 128 23.10 -9.29 2.22
C GLN A 128 21.59 -9.27 2.38
N ILE A 129 20.85 -10.07 1.59
CA ILE A 129 19.39 -10.23 1.71
C ILE A 129 19.04 -10.78 3.10
N LYS A 130 19.76 -11.80 3.56
CA LYS A 130 19.56 -12.38 4.90
C LYS A 130 19.85 -11.37 6.00
N ARG A 131 20.95 -10.61 5.87
CA ARG A 131 21.33 -9.55 6.81
C ARG A 131 20.26 -8.46 6.87
N PHE A 132 19.81 -7.98 5.71
CA PHE A 132 18.74 -7.00 5.60
C PHE A 132 17.47 -7.47 6.32
N LEU A 133 17.02 -8.70 6.02
CA LEU A 133 15.83 -9.27 6.65
C LEU A 133 15.97 -9.32 8.18
N SER A 134 17.13 -9.78 8.69
CA SER A 134 17.38 -9.80 10.13
C SER A 134 17.25 -8.41 10.76
N VAL A 135 17.88 -7.39 10.16
CA VAL A 135 17.89 -6.03 10.71
C VAL A 135 16.49 -5.42 10.71
N ILE A 136 15.75 -5.54 9.61
CA ILE A 136 14.38 -5.00 9.54
C ILE A 136 13.46 -5.66 10.57
N MET A 137 13.64 -6.96 10.82
CA MET A 137 12.86 -7.69 11.82
C MET A 137 13.23 -7.28 13.25
N ASP A 138 14.52 -7.05 13.53
CA ASP A 138 14.96 -6.52 14.84
C ASP A 138 14.40 -5.11 15.10
N VAL A 139 14.37 -4.25 14.07
CA VAL A 139 13.78 -2.91 14.15
C VAL A 139 12.26 -3.00 14.34
N LEU A 140 11.61 -3.95 13.67
CA LEU A 140 10.18 -4.23 13.86
C LEU A 140 9.89 -4.60 15.32
N ASP A 141 10.62 -5.55 15.89
CA ASP A 141 10.47 -6.00 17.29
C ASP A 141 10.71 -4.87 18.30
N THR A 142 11.70 -4.03 18.02
CA THR A 142 11.98 -2.83 18.81
C THR A 142 10.81 -1.85 18.75
N SER A 143 10.26 -1.60 17.55
CA SER A 143 9.13 -0.67 17.35
C SER A 143 7.85 -1.16 18.05
N MET A 144 7.66 -2.47 18.16
CA MET A 144 6.53 -3.09 18.86
C MET A 144 6.66 -3.01 20.38
N SER A 145 7.89 -3.15 20.89
CA SER A 145 8.17 -3.14 22.33
C SER A 145 7.95 -1.77 22.98
N ILE A 146 7.92 -0.68 22.19
CA ILE A 146 7.72 0.68 22.68
C ILE A 146 6.21 0.93 22.88
N PRO A 147 5.72 1.04 24.13
CA PRO A 147 4.30 0.89 24.42
C PRO A 147 3.45 2.09 24.00
N LYS A 148 4.02 3.31 23.86
CA LYS A 148 3.30 4.54 23.48
C LYS A 148 4.23 5.60 22.85
N GLY A 149 3.75 6.25 21.79
CA GLY A 149 4.39 7.40 21.15
C GLY A 149 4.08 7.44 19.65
N ASP A 150 3.64 8.59 19.14
CA ASP A 150 3.32 8.78 17.71
C ASP A 150 4.51 8.39 16.82
N GLU A 151 5.72 8.73 17.27
CA GLU A 151 6.99 8.44 16.58
C GLU A 151 7.25 6.93 16.44
N ALA A 152 6.98 6.13 17.48
CA ALA A 152 7.15 4.68 17.42
C ALA A 152 6.07 4.03 16.57
N SER A 153 4.87 4.63 16.50
CA SER A 153 3.80 4.17 15.60
C SER A 153 4.18 4.42 14.14
N GLU A 154 4.68 5.62 13.84
CA GLU A 154 5.16 6.00 12.51
C GLU A 154 6.32 5.10 12.04
N GLN A 155 7.29 4.83 12.91
CA GLN A 155 8.41 3.93 12.60
C GLN A 155 7.91 2.53 12.21
N GLY A 156 6.97 1.95 12.97
CA GLY A 156 6.43 0.62 12.66
C GLY A 156 5.75 0.57 11.28
N VAL A 157 5.06 1.63 10.88
CA VAL A 157 4.46 1.74 9.54
C VAL A 157 5.55 1.78 8.45
N LYS A 158 6.61 2.56 8.66
CA LYS A 158 7.74 2.68 7.73
C LYS A 158 8.54 1.38 7.60
N VAL A 159 8.71 0.63 8.69
CA VAL A 159 9.32 -0.71 8.66
C VAL A 159 8.51 -1.64 7.76
N CYS A 160 7.18 -1.65 7.90
CA CYS A 160 6.30 -2.45 7.05
C CYS A 160 6.38 -2.03 5.56
N ALA A 161 6.43 -0.74 5.26
CA ALA A 161 6.56 -0.22 3.89
C ALA A 161 7.89 -0.66 3.25
N CYS A 162 9.01 -0.46 3.97
CA CYS A 162 10.33 -0.89 3.54
C CYS A 162 10.39 -2.41 3.33
N LEU A 163 9.82 -3.20 4.24
CA LEU A 163 9.72 -4.66 4.11
C LEU A 163 8.91 -5.07 2.87
N LYS A 164 7.81 -4.37 2.57
CA LYS A 164 7.00 -4.63 1.36
C LYS A 164 7.79 -4.42 0.08
N ILE A 165 8.48 -3.28 -0.05
CA ILE A 165 9.33 -3.02 -1.23
C ILE A 165 10.44 -4.05 -1.33
N PHE A 166 11.06 -4.41 -0.21
CA PHE A 166 12.08 -5.46 -0.17
C PHE A 166 11.53 -6.82 -0.65
N MET A 167 10.34 -7.22 -0.20
CA MET A 167 9.66 -8.45 -0.66
C MET A 167 9.40 -8.43 -2.17
N LYS A 168 8.89 -7.31 -2.68
CA LYS A 168 8.64 -7.11 -4.11
C LYS A 168 9.93 -7.21 -4.94
N THR A 169 11.02 -6.60 -4.47
CA THR A 169 12.30 -6.59 -5.19
C THR A 169 13.01 -7.93 -5.17
N TYR A 170 12.97 -8.67 -4.05
CA TYR A 170 13.77 -9.89 -3.83
C TYR A 170 12.94 -11.18 -3.75
N LYS A 171 11.70 -11.17 -4.26
CA LYS A 171 10.74 -12.29 -4.19
C LYS A 171 11.36 -13.67 -4.43
N GLY A 172 12.15 -13.85 -5.48
CA GLY A 172 12.75 -15.15 -5.82
C GLY A 172 13.74 -15.66 -4.76
N SER A 173 14.54 -14.76 -4.19
CA SER A 173 15.57 -15.09 -3.19
C SER A 173 15.01 -15.23 -1.78
N LEU A 174 13.87 -14.59 -1.48
CA LEU A 174 13.26 -14.59 -0.15
C LEU A 174 12.50 -15.86 0.20
N LEU A 175 12.12 -16.68 -0.78
CA LEU A 175 11.43 -17.94 -0.54
C LEU A 175 12.19 -18.90 0.39
N GLN A 176 13.53 -18.86 0.41
CA GLN A 176 14.34 -19.69 1.30
C GLN A 176 14.41 -19.16 2.75
N PHE A 177 13.91 -17.95 2.99
CA PHE A 177 13.88 -17.30 4.30
C PHE A 177 12.43 -17.07 4.79
N PHE A 178 11.47 -17.80 4.22
CA PHE A 178 10.05 -17.59 4.48
C PHE A 178 9.70 -17.84 5.96
N ASP A 179 10.30 -18.85 6.59
CA ASP A 179 10.10 -19.12 8.02
C ASP A 179 10.46 -17.91 8.90
N GLN A 180 11.55 -17.20 8.55
CA GLN A 180 11.95 -15.99 9.27
C GLN A 180 10.95 -14.85 9.03
N LEU A 181 10.46 -14.68 7.81
CA LEU A 181 9.47 -13.67 7.44
C LEU A 181 8.11 -13.90 8.13
N LEU A 182 7.74 -15.17 8.33
CA LEU A 182 6.49 -15.57 9.00
C LEU A 182 6.60 -15.59 10.53
N SER A 183 7.80 -15.68 11.09
CA SER A 183 8.02 -15.77 12.55
C SER A 183 7.26 -14.73 13.40
N PRO A 184 7.14 -13.44 12.99
CA PRO A 184 6.33 -12.47 13.73
C PRO A 184 4.86 -12.88 13.80
N MET A 185 4.33 -13.48 12.74
CA MET A 185 2.89 -13.80 12.61
C MET A 185 2.42 -14.81 13.66
N GLU A 186 3.25 -15.77 14.05
CA GLU A 186 2.92 -16.79 15.06
C GLU A 186 2.56 -16.19 16.43
N HIS A 187 3.09 -15.00 16.74
CA HIS A 187 2.99 -14.39 18.08
C HIS A 187 2.00 -13.23 18.17
N MET A 188 1.51 -12.71 17.05
CA MET A 188 1.00 -11.34 17.04
C MET A 188 -0.52 -11.17 16.92
N TRP A 189 -1.31 -12.25 16.73
CA TRP A 189 -2.77 -12.12 16.56
C TRP A 189 -3.53 -12.71 17.76
N VAL A 190 -2.80 -13.06 18.83
CA VAL A 190 -3.35 -13.52 20.12
C VAL A 190 -3.99 -12.32 20.82
N LYS A 191 -5.19 -12.49 21.39
CA LYS A 191 -5.96 -11.42 22.06
C LYS A 191 -5.20 -10.69 23.16
N ASP A 192 -4.17 -11.30 23.75
CA ASP A 192 -3.37 -10.73 24.83
C ASP A 192 -2.32 -9.69 24.35
N LYS A 193 -2.22 -9.44 23.03
CA LYS A 193 -1.32 -8.45 22.44
C LYS A 193 -1.96 -7.08 22.26
N THR A 194 -1.12 -6.04 22.20
CA THR A 194 -1.56 -4.67 21.96
C THR A 194 -2.19 -4.51 20.58
N VAL A 195 -3.08 -3.52 20.42
CA VAL A 195 -3.73 -3.22 19.13
C VAL A 195 -2.70 -2.99 18.03
N LYS A 196 -1.61 -2.27 18.35
CA LYS A 196 -0.50 -2.00 17.45
C LYS A 196 0.18 -3.28 16.93
N GLU A 197 0.52 -4.20 17.83
CA GLU A 197 1.12 -5.50 17.45
C GLU A 197 0.17 -6.29 16.53
N ARG A 198 -1.12 -6.34 16.84
CA ARG A 198 -2.12 -7.04 16.00
C ARG A 198 -2.19 -6.44 14.60
N LYS A 199 -2.26 -5.11 14.49
CA LYS A 199 -2.31 -4.38 13.21
C LYS A 199 -1.09 -4.67 12.33
N ILE A 200 0.11 -4.53 12.89
CA ILE A 200 1.37 -4.74 12.17
C ILE A 200 1.45 -6.17 11.62
N ALA A 201 1.01 -7.16 12.40
CA ALA A 201 1.12 -8.55 11.98
C ALA A 201 0.17 -8.91 10.85
N LEU A 202 -1.08 -8.45 10.96
CA LEU A 202 -2.08 -8.61 9.91
C LEU A 202 -1.61 -7.90 8.63
N LYS A 203 -0.94 -6.76 8.76
CA LYS A 203 -0.38 -6.02 7.64
C LYS A 203 0.74 -6.80 6.95
N ILE A 204 1.73 -7.30 7.70
CA ILE A 204 2.83 -8.11 7.15
C ILE A 204 2.27 -9.37 6.49
N PHE A 205 1.32 -10.06 7.12
CA PHE A 205 0.65 -11.21 6.51
C PHE A 205 0.00 -10.87 5.19
N THR A 206 -0.76 -9.76 5.16
CA THR A 206 -1.44 -9.32 3.94
C THR A 206 -0.44 -9.00 2.83
N ASP A 207 0.67 -8.31 3.15
CA ASP A 207 1.71 -7.98 2.18
C ASP A 207 2.45 -9.25 1.69
N VAL A 208 2.69 -10.22 2.57
CA VAL A 208 3.27 -11.52 2.19
C VAL A 208 2.35 -12.28 1.22
N VAL A 209 1.04 -12.32 1.49
CA VAL A 209 0.07 -12.98 0.60
C VAL A 209 -0.07 -12.23 -0.72
N GLU A 210 -0.02 -10.90 -0.71
CA GLU A 210 -0.06 -10.10 -1.94
C GLU A 210 1.15 -10.36 -2.84
N GLU A 211 2.36 -10.35 -2.25
CA GLU A 211 3.60 -10.51 -3.01
C GLU A 211 3.85 -11.96 -3.42
N PHE A 212 3.68 -12.93 -2.51
CA PHE A 212 4.00 -14.34 -2.73
C PHE A 212 2.80 -15.22 -3.10
N ARG A 213 1.56 -14.70 -3.08
CA ARG A 213 0.36 -15.35 -3.64
C ARG A 213 0.08 -16.74 -3.06
N GLU A 214 -0.30 -17.71 -3.91
CA GLU A 214 -0.67 -19.06 -3.51
C GLU A 214 0.52 -19.79 -2.84
N GLU A 215 1.77 -19.44 -3.15
CA GLU A 215 2.93 -19.95 -2.43
C GLU A 215 2.93 -19.55 -0.95
N ALA A 216 2.53 -18.33 -0.59
CA ALA A 216 2.43 -17.90 0.81
C ALA A 216 1.40 -18.71 1.58
N LEU A 217 0.21 -18.89 1.00
CA LEU A 217 -0.89 -19.56 1.68
C LEU A 217 -0.64 -21.06 1.89
N LYS A 218 0.30 -21.69 1.16
CA LYS A 218 0.73 -23.07 1.48
C LYS A 218 1.37 -23.18 2.85
N PHE A 219 2.03 -22.11 3.31
CA PHE A 219 2.66 -22.05 4.62
C PHE A 219 1.71 -21.51 5.69
N CYS A 220 0.77 -20.65 5.30
CA CYS A 220 -0.11 -19.95 6.24
C CYS A 220 -1.60 -20.37 6.19
N GLU A 221 -1.90 -21.61 5.78
CA GLU A 221 -3.30 -22.08 5.64
C GLU A 221 -4.03 -22.08 7.00
N SER A 222 -3.35 -22.46 8.08
CA SER A 222 -3.89 -22.48 9.44
C SER A 222 -4.28 -21.09 9.96
N GLU A 223 -3.58 -20.06 9.50
CA GLU A 223 -3.64 -18.67 9.94
C GLU A 223 -4.85 -17.95 9.35
N LEU A 224 -5.39 -18.43 8.22
CA LEU A 224 -6.60 -17.87 7.61
C LEU A 224 -7.80 -17.93 8.56
N SER A 225 -7.90 -18.99 9.37
CA SER A 225 -8.96 -19.08 10.38
C SER A 225 -8.85 -17.99 11.47
N LEU A 226 -7.62 -17.55 11.77
CA LEU A 226 -7.37 -16.45 12.71
C LEU A 226 -7.70 -15.11 12.07
N LEU A 227 -7.42 -14.95 10.78
CA LEU A 227 -7.77 -13.76 10.00
C LEU A 227 -9.28 -13.50 10.02
N PHE A 228 -10.08 -14.55 9.84
CA PHE A 228 -11.55 -14.45 9.89
C PHE A 228 -12.07 -14.06 11.28
N LYS A 229 -11.39 -14.50 12.35
CA LYS A 229 -11.70 -14.07 13.72
C LYS A 229 -11.33 -12.61 13.96
N ALA A 230 -10.19 -12.15 13.46
CA ALA A 230 -9.73 -10.76 13.58
C ALA A 230 -10.65 -9.76 12.85
N CYS A 231 -11.38 -10.20 11.82
CA CYS A 231 -12.41 -9.39 11.16
C CYS A 231 -13.56 -8.98 12.11
N ASN A 232 -13.69 -9.66 13.25
CA ASN A 232 -14.67 -9.37 14.31
C ASN A 232 -13.99 -8.95 15.62
N ASP A 233 -12.80 -8.33 15.55
CA ASP A 233 -12.11 -7.75 16.71
C ASP A 233 -12.93 -6.61 17.35
N GLU A 234 -12.62 -6.22 18.58
CA GLU A 234 -13.28 -5.08 19.25
C GLU A 234 -12.81 -3.74 18.66
N GLU A 235 -11.60 -3.72 18.10
CA GLU A 235 -10.97 -2.52 17.56
C GLU A 235 -11.24 -2.36 16.05
N PRO A 236 -11.84 -1.25 15.60
CA PRO A 236 -12.21 -1.05 14.19
C PRO A 236 -11.00 -1.05 13.25
N GLU A 237 -9.85 -0.52 13.70
CA GLU A 237 -8.62 -0.51 12.89
C GLU A 237 -8.08 -1.94 12.64
N VAL A 238 -8.32 -2.86 13.57
CA VAL A 238 -7.95 -4.28 13.39
C VAL A 238 -8.94 -4.95 12.45
N GLN A 239 -10.23 -4.65 12.57
CA GLN A 239 -11.26 -5.15 11.66
C GLN A 239 -10.97 -4.74 10.21
N GLU A 240 -10.56 -3.49 9.97
CA GLU A 240 -10.20 -2.99 8.65
C GLU A 240 -9.05 -3.78 8.00
N ILE A 241 -7.92 -3.92 8.70
CA ILE A 241 -6.76 -4.62 8.16
C ILE A 241 -7.08 -6.10 7.95
N ALA A 242 -7.82 -6.72 8.87
CA ALA A 242 -8.24 -8.11 8.74
C ALA A 242 -9.16 -8.30 7.52
N ALA A 243 -10.17 -7.44 7.35
CA ALA A 243 -11.08 -7.48 6.21
C ALA A 243 -10.32 -7.31 4.88
N HIS A 244 -9.39 -6.35 4.81
CA HIS A 244 -8.52 -6.19 3.65
C HIS A 244 -7.68 -7.45 3.37
N GLY A 245 -7.08 -8.04 4.40
CA GLY A 245 -6.32 -9.29 4.31
C GLY A 245 -7.15 -10.45 3.77
N ILE A 246 -8.43 -10.58 4.17
CA ILE A 246 -9.35 -11.59 3.62
C ILE A 246 -9.53 -11.39 2.12
N GLY A 247 -9.70 -10.13 1.70
CA GLY A 247 -9.85 -9.79 0.29
C GLY A 247 -8.61 -10.14 -0.55
N VAL A 248 -7.42 -9.85 -0.03
CA VAL A 248 -6.14 -10.21 -0.65
C VAL A 248 -5.95 -11.71 -0.72
N ALA A 249 -6.25 -12.44 0.36
CA ALA A 249 -6.22 -13.90 0.38
C ALA A 249 -7.21 -14.52 -0.61
N ALA A 250 -8.40 -13.91 -0.77
CA ALA A 250 -9.35 -14.33 -1.79
C ALA A 250 -8.82 -14.09 -3.21
N ALA A 251 -8.19 -12.94 -3.46
CA ALA A 251 -7.70 -12.58 -4.79
C ALA A 251 -6.48 -13.42 -5.25
N TYR A 252 -5.56 -13.71 -4.34
CA TYR A 252 -4.29 -14.34 -4.69
C TYR A 252 -4.12 -15.76 -4.16
N GLY A 253 -5.02 -16.23 -3.30
CA GLY A 253 -4.92 -17.53 -2.65
C GLY A 253 -5.32 -18.75 -3.47
N GLY A 254 -5.81 -18.54 -4.70
CA GLY A 254 -6.06 -19.62 -5.66
C GLY A 254 -6.92 -20.75 -5.10
N SER A 255 -6.43 -21.99 -5.20
CA SER A 255 -7.17 -23.18 -4.78
C SER A 255 -7.27 -23.33 -3.25
N ILE A 256 -6.32 -22.78 -2.51
CA ILE A 256 -6.21 -22.89 -1.04
C ILE A 256 -7.34 -22.12 -0.36
N PHE A 257 -7.72 -20.97 -0.92
CA PHE A 257 -8.80 -20.15 -0.36
C PHE A 257 -10.20 -20.73 -0.65
N LYS A 258 -10.36 -21.51 -1.73
CA LYS A 258 -11.67 -22.04 -2.16
C LYS A 258 -12.51 -22.74 -1.09
N PRO A 259 -11.97 -23.65 -0.26
CA PRO A 259 -12.75 -24.30 0.79
C PRO A 259 -13.20 -23.33 1.90
N LEU A 260 -12.53 -22.19 2.06
CA LEU A 260 -12.71 -21.24 3.15
C LEU A 260 -13.68 -20.08 2.82
N VAL A 261 -14.16 -20.02 1.57
CA VAL A 261 -15.05 -18.94 1.09
C VAL A 261 -16.27 -18.73 1.99
N GLY A 262 -16.92 -19.81 2.44
CA GLY A 262 -18.10 -19.70 3.30
C GLY A 262 -17.82 -19.04 4.66
N GLU A 263 -16.70 -19.40 5.29
CA GLU A 263 -16.27 -18.81 6.56
C GLU A 263 -15.89 -17.34 6.38
N ALA A 264 -15.14 -17.01 5.33
CA ALA A 264 -14.76 -15.65 4.99
C ALA A 264 -15.99 -14.75 4.76
N VAL A 265 -16.97 -15.22 3.97
CA VAL A 265 -18.22 -14.49 3.71
C VAL A 265 -19.02 -14.28 5.00
N SER A 266 -19.08 -15.28 5.88
CA SER A 266 -19.75 -15.15 7.18
C SER A 266 -19.09 -14.08 8.06
N ALA A 267 -17.75 -14.07 8.13
CA ALA A 267 -17.01 -13.09 8.91
C ALA A 267 -17.24 -11.66 8.39
N LEU A 268 -17.11 -11.45 7.08
CA LEU A 268 -17.31 -10.13 6.46
C LEU A 268 -18.76 -9.63 6.61
N ASN A 269 -19.74 -10.52 6.50
CA ASN A 269 -21.15 -10.16 6.67
C ASN A 269 -21.47 -9.70 8.09
N ALA A 270 -20.79 -10.23 9.11
CA ALA A 270 -20.96 -9.78 10.48
C ALA A 270 -20.51 -8.33 10.63
N THR A 271 -19.30 -7.99 10.15
CA THR A 271 -18.77 -6.61 10.14
C THR A 271 -19.68 -5.64 9.37
N ILE A 272 -20.19 -6.04 8.20
CA ILE A 272 -21.04 -5.17 7.36
C ILE A 272 -22.43 -4.96 7.97
N SER A 273 -22.95 -5.96 8.67
CA SER A 273 -24.30 -5.91 9.25
C SER A 273 -24.33 -5.36 10.67
N ASP A 274 -23.17 -4.93 11.21
CA ASP A 274 -23.09 -4.35 12.53
C ASP A 274 -23.89 -3.04 12.61
N SER A 275 -24.60 -2.86 13.73
CA SER A 275 -25.33 -1.62 14.03
C SER A 275 -24.46 -0.35 14.00
N MET A 276 -23.16 -0.48 14.30
CA MET A 276 -22.16 0.57 14.34
C MET A 276 -21.40 0.71 13.01
N ALA A 277 -21.68 -0.11 12.00
CA ALA A 277 -20.90 -0.13 10.74
C ALA A 277 -20.81 1.23 10.02
N PHE A 278 -21.81 2.10 10.21
CA PHE A 278 -21.81 3.44 9.62
C PHE A 278 -21.25 4.54 10.54
N HIS A 279 -20.86 4.20 11.77
CA HIS A 279 -20.19 5.13 12.68
C HIS A 279 -18.86 5.61 12.09
N ARG A 280 -18.39 6.80 12.50
CA ARG A 280 -17.17 7.42 11.97
C ARG A 280 -15.95 6.50 12.12
N ASP A 281 -15.87 5.74 13.20
CA ASP A 281 -14.68 4.93 13.50
C ASP A 281 -14.70 3.57 12.80
N TYR A 282 -15.90 3.05 12.47
CA TYR A 282 -16.08 1.70 11.89
C TYR A 282 -16.27 1.72 10.36
N ILE A 283 -16.39 2.91 9.78
CA ILE A 283 -16.55 3.11 8.34
C ILE A 283 -15.48 2.40 7.52
N MET A 284 -14.22 2.51 7.91
CA MET A 284 -13.11 1.95 7.14
C MET A 284 -13.14 0.42 7.17
N ALA A 285 -13.43 -0.16 8.34
CA ALA A 285 -13.65 -1.59 8.50
C ALA A 285 -14.80 -2.10 7.62
N HIS A 286 -15.92 -1.38 7.62
CA HIS A 286 -17.06 -1.70 6.78
C HIS A 286 -16.69 -1.65 5.28
N ASP A 287 -16.02 -0.60 4.83
CA ASP A 287 -15.66 -0.43 3.41
C ASP A 287 -14.63 -1.47 2.96
N ALA A 288 -13.63 -1.79 3.80
CA ALA A 288 -12.70 -2.88 3.59
C ALA A 288 -13.44 -4.23 3.48
N ALA A 289 -14.44 -4.48 4.33
CA ALA A 289 -15.21 -5.71 4.28
C ALA A 289 -16.06 -5.84 3.01
N VAL A 290 -16.67 -4.74 2.56
CA VAL A 290 -17.39 -4.66 1.28
C VAL A 290 -16.43 -4.92 0.10
N THR A 291 -15.20 -4.38 0.16
CA THR A 291 -14.15 -4.62 -0.83
C THR A 291 -13.81 -6.11 -0.94
N ALA A 292 -13.55 -6.73 0.21
CA ALA A 292 -13.15 -8.13 0.31
C ALA A 292 -14.24 -9.08 -0.20
N LEU A 293 -15.51 -8.82 0.13
CA LEU A 293 -16.64 -9.55 -0.46
C LEU A 293 -16.64 -9.47 -1.99
N GLY A 294 -16.30 -8.30 -2.52
CA GLY A 294 -16.21 -8.11 -3.95
C GLY A 294 -15.10 -8.92 -4.61
N GLN A 295 -13.93 -9.02 -3.96
CA GLN A 295 -12.83 -9.86 -4.41
C GLN A 295 -13.20 -11.36 -4.32
N ILE A 296 -13.86 -11.79 -3.24
CA ILE A 296 -14.37 -13.17 -3.13
C ILE A 296 -15.31 -13.50 -4.29
N TYR A 297 -16.26 -12.60 -4.59
CA TYR A 297 -17.17 -12.80 -5.71
C TYR A 297 -16.45 -12.88 -7.05
N LEU A 298 -15.45 -12.02 -7.27
CA LEU A 298 -14.68 -12.00 -8.50
C LEU A 298 -13.88 -13.29 -8.73
N PHE A 299 -13.18 -13.78 -7.70
CA PHE A 299 -12.23 -14.87 -7.86
C PHE A 299 -12.80 -16.26 -7.53
N HIS A 300 -13.92 -16.35 -6.79
CA HIS A 300 -14.51 -17.60 -6.30
C HIS A 300 -16.02 -17.73 -6.55
N LYS A 301 -16.50 -17.15 -7.65
CA LYS A 301 -17.93 -17.16 -8.04
C LYS A 301 -18.57 -18.55 -8.00
N ASP A 302 -17.82 -19.59 -8.33
CA ASP A 302 -18.26 -21.00 -8.38
C ASP A 302 -18.64 -21.59 -7.02
N ARG A 303 -18.25 -20.95 -5.91
CA ARG A 303 -18.48 -21.43 -4.54
C ARG A 303 -19.48 -20.60 -3.74
N ILE A 304 -19.89 -19.44 -4.24
CA ILE A 304 -20.91 -18.62 -3.60
C ILE A 304 -22.28 -19.25 -3.86
N ASN A 305 -23.06 -19.47 -2.80
CA ASN A 305 -24.36 -20.12 -2.94
C ASN A 305 -25.29 -19.26 -3.82
N ALA A 306 -26.22 -19.88 -4.55
CA ALA A 306 -27.20 -19.16 -5.35
C ALA A 306 -28.10 -18.22 -4.49
N SER A 307 -28.24 -18.53 -3.20
CA SER A 307 -28.91 -17.70 -2.19
C SER A 307 -28.07 -16.52 -1.67
N GLU A 308 -26.80 -16.42 -2.07
CA GLU A 308 -25.84 -15.37 -1.73
C GLU A 308 -25.56 -14.43 -2.91
N LYS A 309 -26.25 -14.63 -4.04
CA LYS A 309 -26.23 -13.72 -5.20
C LYS A 309 -26.60 -12.27 -4.87
N TRP A 310 -27.18 -12.03 -3.69
CA TRP A 310 -27.44 -10.69 -3.15
C TRP A 310 -26.23 -9.94 -2.61
N LEU A 311 -25.07 -10.61 -2.44
CA LEU A 311 -23.83 -9.97 -2.06
C LEU A 311 -23.42 -8.88 -3.07
N GLY A 312 -23.57 -9.13 -4.37
CA GLY A 312 -23.36 -8.12 -5.40
C GLY A 312 -24.28 -6.89 -5.23
N TYR A 313 -25.55 -7.11 -4.88
CA TYR A 313 -26.52 -6.04 -4.64
C TYR A 313 -26.26 -5.26 -3.33
N ARG A 314 -25.69 -5.91 -2.30
CA ARG A 314 -25.24 -5.22 -1.07
C ARG A 314 -24.04 -4.34 -1.36
N VAL A 315 -23.01 -4.85 -2.01
CA VAL A 315 -21.84 -4.05 -2.39
C VAL A 315 -22.29 -2.78 -3.15
N VAL A 316 -23.23 -2.90 -4.08
CA VAL A 316 -23.85 -1.76 -4.80
C VAL A 316 -24.64 -0.80 -3.90
N ASN A 317 -25.32 -1.30 -2.86
CA ASN A 317 -26.12 -0.48 -1.96
C ASN A 317 -25.32 0.24 -0.88
N PHE A 318 -24.20 -0.35 -0.44
CA PHE A 318 -23.37 0.13 0.66
C PHE A 318 -22.33 1.18 0.22
N VAL A 319 -21.99 1.22 -1.07
CA VAL A 319 -21.24 2.32 -1.68
C VAL A 319 -22.14 3.57 -1.72
N SER A 320 -22.19 4.29 -0.60
CA SER A 320 -22.84 5.60 -0.54
C SER A 320 -21.90 6.67 -1.11
N LEU A 321 -22.21 7.11 -2.34
CA LEU A 321 -21.55 8.20 -3.09
C LEU A 321 -21.47 9.53 -2.32
N LYS A 322 -22.29 9.72 -1.28
CA LYS A 322 -22.19 10.88 -0.38
C LYS A 322 -20.86 11.01 0.36
N ARG A 323 -20.06 9.94 0.45
CA ARG A 323 -18.77 9.97 1.15
C ARG A 323 -17.60 10.41 0.28
N PHE A 324 -17.68 10.30 -1.05
CA PHE A 324 -16.76 11.03 -1.94
C PHE A 324 -16.82 12.53 -1.64
N SER A 325 -18.00 13.10 -1.37
CA SER A 325 -18.14 14.54 -1.07
C SER A 325 -17.75 14.94 0.36
N MET A 326 -17.96 14.08 1.36
CA MET A 326 -17.74 14.44 2.78
C MET A 326 -16.25 14.49 3.14
N ILE A 327 -15.42 13.76 2.41
CA ILE A 327 -13.96 13.65 2.61
C ILE A 327 -13.22 14.86 2.02
N PHE A 328 -13.79 15.53 1.01
CA PHE A 328 -13.19 16.72 0.38
C PHE A 328 -13.86 18.04 0.79
N GLY A 329 -14.81 18.01 1.74
CA GLY A 329 -15.50 19.21 2.26
C GLY A 329 -14.76 19.95 3.38
N SER A 330 -13.80 19.30 4.05
CA SER A 330 -12.87 19.94 4.98
C SER A 330 -11.49 19.96 4.35
N GLY A 331 -11.07 21.13 3.86
CA GLY A 331 -9.74 21.31 3.31
C GLY A 331 -8.66 21.01 4.35
N ALA A 332 -7.59 20.35 3.89
CA ALA A 332 -6.30 20.13 4.55
C ALA A 332 -6.33 19.37 5.89
N GLU A 333 -5.30 18.54 6.12
CA GLU A 333 -4.99 17.82 7.38
C GLU A 333 -5.62 16.42 7.59
N ALA A 334 -5.47 15.53 6.61
CA ALA A 334 -5.42 14.09 6.88
C ALA A 334 -4.19 13.48 6.19
N GLU A 335 -3.00 13.93 6.61
CA GLU A 335 -1.72 13.36 6.20
C GLU A 335 -1.45 12.03 6.93
N ALA A 336 -1.13 11.00 6.14
CA ALA A 336 -0.06 10.04 6.40
C ALA A 336 -0.18 8.97 7.52
N THR A 337 -1.33 8.31 7.75
CA THR A 337 -1.35 7.21 8.76
C THR A 337 -1.91 5.84 8.37
N LEU A 338 -2.44 5.64 7.16
CA LEU A 338 -2.81 4.31 6.63
C LEU A 338 -2.59 4.31 5.10
N PRO A 339 -2.34 3.14 4.46
CA PRO A 339 -2.16 3.06 3.00
C PRO A 339 -3.31 3.78 2.33
N PRO A 340 -3.02 4.57 1.30
CA PRO A 340 -3.77 5.78 1.07
C PRO A 340 -5.21 5.41 0.70
N PHE A 341 -6.15 6.09 1.36
CA PHE A 341 -7.61 5.93 1.29
C PHE A 341 -8.16 5.74 -0.14
N TRP A 342 -7.44 6.24 -1.16
CA TRP A 342 -7.72 6.04 -2.58
C TRP A 342 -7.56 4.59 -3.08
N PHE A 343 -6.70 3.77 -2.47
CA PHE A 343 -6.39 2.42 -2.95
C PHE A 343 -7.56 1.45 -2.68
N LEU A 344 -8.19 1.56 -1.51
CA LEU A 344 -9.39 0.78 -1.18
C LEU A 344 -10.61 1.22 -2.03
N THR A 345 -10.76 2.52 -2.29
CA THR A 345 -11.82 3.04 -3.19
C THR A 345 -11.58 2.66 -4.65
N ALA A 346 -10.32 2.60 -5.11
CA ALA A 346 -9.95 2.13 -6.45
C ALA A 346 -10.17 0.61 -6.62
N ILE A 347 -9.84 -0.19 -5.60
CA ILE A 347 -10.04 -1.66 -5.63
C ILE A 347 -11.52 -2.02 -5.50
N THR A 348 -12.28 -1.32 -4.66
CA THR A 348 -13.75 -1.47 -4.62
C THR A 348 -14.35 -1.11 -5.97
N ALA A 349 -13.96 0.03 -6.56
CA ALA A 349 -14.38 0.43 -7.90
C ALA A 349 -14.01 -0.63 -8.96
N LYS A 350 -12.77 -1.13 -8.98
CA LYS A 350 -12.31 -2.14 -9.96
C LYS A 350 -13.04 -3.48 -9.79
N SER A 351 -13.21 -3.96 -8.56
CA SER A 351 -13.97 -5.19 -8.25
C SER A 351 -15.45 -5.02 -8.63
N TYR A 352 -16.01 -3.83 -8.40
CA TYR A 352 -17.37 -3.45 -8.76
C TYR A 352 -17.62 -3.41 -10.26
N ILE A 353 -16.73 -2.77 -11.03
CA ILE A 353 -16.79 -2.70 -12.49
C ILE A 353 -16.79 -4.11 -13.10
N ILE A 354 -16.01 -5.04 -12.53
CA ILE A 354 -15.97 -6.42 -13.02
C ILE A 354 -17.24 -7.18 -12.64
N MET A 355 -17.75 -7.01 -11.41
CA MET A 355 -19.03 -7.61 -11.00
C MET A 355 -20.20 -7.16 -11.88
N VAL A 356 -20.28 -5.87 -12.18
CA VAL A 356 -21.33 -5.23 -12.98
C VAL A 356 -21.27 -5.61 -14.47
N SER A 357 -20.16 -6.19 -14.94
CA SER A 357 -19.94 -6.54 -16.35
C SER A 357 -20.72 -7.77 -16.84
N GLU A 358 -21.34 -8.54 -15.94
CA GLU A 358 -22.06 -9.77 -16.29
C GLU A 358 -23.59 -9.54 -16.35
N ASP A 359 -24.23 -10.08 -17.40
CA ASP A 359 -25.65 -9.98 -17.75
C ASP A 359 -26.64 -10.31 -16.59
N GLU A 360 -26.18 -10.95 -15.51
CA GLU A 360 -26.99 -11.32 -14.33
C GLU A 360 -27.51 -10.10 -13.55
N LEU A 361 -26.71 -9.04 -13.40
CA LEU A 361 -27.12 -7.79 -12.70
C LEU A 361 -28.11 -6.96 -13.51
N LEU A 362 -28.05 -7.05 -14.84
CA LEU A 362 -28.95 -6.37 -15.77
C LEU A 362 -30.35 -7.02 -15.86
N ARG A 363 -30.47 -8.31 -15.49
CA ARG A 363 -31.71 -9.10 -15.64
C ARG A 363 -32.76 -8.86 -14.55
N GLN A 364 -32.40 -8.35 -13.37
CA GLN A 364 -33.35 -7.98 -12.31
C GLN A 364 -33.72 -6.48 -12.38
N GLU A 365 -34.45 -6.11 -13.44
CA GLU A 365 -35.28 -4.90 -13.54
C GLU A 365 -34.61 -3.52 -13.38
N PHE A 366 -33.35 -3.34 -13.76
CA PHE A 366 -32.68 -2.02 -13.78
C PHE A 366 -32.68 -1.24 -12.45
N ALA A 367 -33.13 -1.80 -11.33
CA ALA A 367 -33.34 -1.09 -10.06
C ALA A 367 -32.03 -0.54 -9.46
N TYR A 368 -30.90 -1.19 -9.75
CA TYR A 368 -29.58 -0.84 -9.26
C TYR A 368 -28.73 -0.05 -10.26
N LEU A 369 -29.18 0.00 -11.52
CA LEU A 369 -28.50 0.68 -12.60
C LEU A 369 -28.28 2.19 -12.34
N PRO A 370 -29.22 2.95 -11.73
CA PRO A 370 -28.95 4.34 -11.38
C PRO A 370 -27.77 4.49 -10.41
N LYS A 371 -27.65 3.60 -9.41
CA LYS A 371 -26.55 3.61 -8.44
C LYS A 371 -25.21 3.24 -9.08
N ILE A 372 -25.24 2.27 -10.00
CA ILE A 372 -24.06 1.88 -10.81
C ILE A 372 -23.55 3.05 -11.64
N ILE A 373 -24.44 3.71 -12.39
CA ILE A 373 -24.06 4.84 -13.25
C ILE A 373 -23.58 6.01 -12.39
N ALA A 374 -24.18 6.24 -11.22
CA ALA A 374 -23.73 7.24 -10.28
C ALA A 374 -22.31 6.95 -9.74
N ALA A 375 -21.99 5.68 -9.42
CA ALA A 375 -20.64 5.27 -9.03
C ALA A 375 -19.62 5.46 -10.15
N PHE A 376 -19.96 5.09 -11.38
CA PHE A 376 -19.10 5.32 -12.55
C PHE A 376 -18.85 6.81 -12.79
N ALA A 377 -19.85 7.66 -12.53
CA ALA A 377 -19.70 9.10 -12.65
C ALA A 377 -18.72 9.67 -11.62
N GLU A 378 -18.74 9.21 -10.36
CA GLU A 378 -17.75 9.63 -9.36
C GLU A 378 -16.34 9.16 -9.71
N ILE A 379 -16.18 7.91 -10.17
CA ILE A 379 -14.88 7.36 -10.58
C ILE A 379 -14.26 8.22 -11.69
N LEU A 380 -15.07 8.63 -12.68
CA LEU A 380 -14.61 9.47 -13.77
C LEU A 380 -14.44 10.94 -13.36
N TRP A 381 -15.23 11.42 -12.39
CA TRP A 381 -15.17 12.82 -11.93
C TRP A 381 -13.96 13.09 -11.05
N ALA A 382 -13.43 12.08 -10.36
CA ALA A 382 -12.38 12.28 -9.38
C ALA A 382 -11.03 12.74 -9.96
N ASP A 383 -10.85 12.75 -11.29
CA ASP A 383 -9.70 13.29 -12.06
C ASP A 383 -8.32 13.19 -11.39
N ASP A 384 -8.09 12.06 -10.70
CA ASP A 384 -6.89 11.76 -9.94
C ASP A 384 -6.42 10.38 -10.36
N GLU A 385 -5.23 10.29 -10.95
CA GLU A 385 -4.58 9.04 -11.39
C GLU A 385 -4.43 8.03 -10.24
N THR A 386 -4.56 8.48 -8.98
CA THR A 386 -4.56 7.61 -7.81
C THR A 386 -5.87 6.82 -7.67
N LEU A 387 -7.04 7.41 -7.94
CA LEU A 387 -8.33 6.77 -7.64
C LEU A 387 -8.77 5.73 -8.70
N ALA A 388 -8.31 5.86 -9.94
CA ALA A 388 -8.60 4.88 -10.98
C ALA A 388 -7.49 4.83 -12.02
N THR A 389 -6.88 3.65 -12.18
CA THR A 389 -5.92 3.41 -13.26
C THR A 389 -6.56 3.68 -14.63
N GLU A 390 -5.75 4.07 -15.61
CA GLU A 390 -6.20 4.26 -17.00
C GLU A 390 -6.96 3.03 -17.54
N GLU A 391 -6.54 1.83 -17.14
CA GLU A 391 -7.25 0.58 -17.45
C GLU A 391 -8.68 0.57 -16.89
N THR A 392 -8.85 0.99 -15.63
CA THR A 392 -10.15 1.08 -14.95
C THR A 392 -11.05 2.10 -15.66
N VAL A 393 -10.54 3.29 -15.96
CA VAL A 393 -11.27 4.35 -16.68
C VAL A 393 -11.73 3.86 -18.05
N ASN A 394 -10.85 3.21 -18.81
CA ASN A 394 -11.17 2.63 -20.12
C ASN A 394 -12.27 1.55 -20.04
N ARG A 395 -12.23 0.70 -19.00
CA ARG A 395 -13.28 -0.30 -18.74
C ARG A 395 -14.62 0.34 -18.39
N VAL A 396 -14.64 1.35 -17.53
CA VAL A 396 -15.85 2.12 -17.18
C VAL A 396 -16.47 2.74 -18.44
N ASN A 397 -15.66 3.41 -19.25
CA ASN A 397 -16.13 4.06 -20.48
C ASN A 397 -16.72 3.06 -21.46
N LYS A 398 -16.10 1.88 -21.61
CA LYS A 398 -16.64 0.80 -22.43
C LYS A 398 -18.00 0.33 -21.92
N GLN A 399 -18.15 0.09 -20.62
CA GLN A 399 -19.41 -0.37 -20.02
C GLN A 399 -20.51 0.68 -20.08
N LEU A 400 -20.19 1.96 -19.87
CA LEU A 400 -21.15 3.06 -20.03
C LEU A 400 -21.69 3.13 -21.46
N ARG A 401 -20.83 2.94 -22.47
CA ARG A 401 -21.26 2.85 -23.88
C ARG A 401 -22.16 1.64 -24.12
N ASP A 402 -21.80 0.48 -23.57
CA ASP A 402 -22.63 -0.73 -23.66
C ASP A 402 -23.99 -0.53 -23.00
N PHE A 403 -24.07 0.08 -21.81
CA PHE A 403 -25.32 0.42 -21.14
C PHE A 403 -26.16 1.39 -21.96
N LYS A 404 -25.57 2.49 -22.45
CA LYS A 404 -26.28 3.45 -23.32
C LYS A 404 -26.85 2.79 -24.57
N SER A 405 -26.15 1.80 -25.14
CA SER A 405 -26.62 1.08 -26.33
C SER A 405 -27.77 0.10 -26.05
N ARG A 406 -27.82 -0.47 -24.84
CA ARG A 406 -28.82 -1.48 -24.44
C ARG A 406 -30.07 -0.88 -23.80
N LEU A 407 -29.98 0.34 -23.29
CA LEU A 407 -31.05 0.98 -22.52
C LEU A 407 -31.93 1.89 -23.39
N PRO A 408 -33.26 1.88 -23.17
CA PRO A 408 -34.16 2.88 -23.72
C PRO A 408 -33.73 4.31 -23.34
N SER A 409 -33.78 5.23 -24.31
CA SER A 409 -33.30 6.61 -24.15
C SER A 409 -33.95 7.36 -22.97
N ASN A 410 -35.21 7.05 -22.66
CA ASN A 410 -35.96 7.63 -21.53
C ASN A 410 -35.44 7.15 -20.16
N ILE A 411 -34.99 5.90 -20.05
CA ILE A 411 -34.43 5.36 -18.81
C ILE A 411 -33.04 5.97 -18.58
N TRP A 412 -32.23 6.05 -19.63
CA TRP A 412 -30.91 6.69 -19.57
C TRP A 412 -31.00 8.16 -19.13
N SER A 413 -31.91 8.94 -19.75
CA SER A 413 -32.12 10.34 -19.35
C SER A 413 -32.66 10.49 -17.93
N SER A 414 -33.54 9.58 -17.51
CA SER A 414 -34.05 9.56 -16.14
C SER A 414 -32.92 9.33 -15.13
N ILE A 415 -32.01 8.40 -15.41
CA ILE A 415 -30.85 8.14 -14.54
C ILE A 415 -29.93 9.35 -14.49
N LEU A 416 -29.57 9.93 -15.64
CA LEU A 416 -28.71 11.12 -15.67
C LEU A 416 -29.28 12.26 -14.84
N SER A 417 -30.60 12.48 -14.89
CA SER A 417 -31.25 13.53 -14.11
C SER A 417 -31.18 13.36 -12.58
N THR A 418 -30.86 12.15 -12.10
CA THR A 418 -30.66 11.89 -10.66
C THR A 418 -29.26 12.25 -10.15
N LEU A 419 -28.32 12.51 -11.06
CA LEU A 419 -26.93 12.86 -10.74
C LEU A 419 -26.75 14.38 -10.59
N GLU A 420 -25.74 14.82 -9.86
CA GLU A 420 -25.39 16.25 -9.84
C GLU A 420 -24.85 16.73 -11.21
N PRO A 421 -25.00 18.02 -11.55
CA PRO A 421 -24.59 18.56 -12.85
C PRO A 421 -23.12 18.30 -13.22
N SER A 422 -22.21 18.34 -12.25
CA SER A 422 -20.78 18.03 -12.44
C SER A 422 -20.56 16.59 -12.93
N ARG A 423 -21.22 15.62 -12.29
CA ARG A 423 -21.16 14.19 -12.65
C ARG A 423 -21.83 13.90 -13.99
N GLN A 424 -22.91 14.61 -14.31
CA GLN A 424 -23.56 14.52 -15.63
C GLN A 424 -22.62 14.96 -16.75
N ASN A 425 -21.92 16.08 -16.57
CA ASN A 425 -21.00 16.61 -17.57
C ASN A 425 -19.85 15.64 -17.85
N VAL A 426 -19.25 15.05 -16.82
CA VAL A 426 -18.17 14.07 -16.98
C VAL A 426 -18.65 12.85 -17.76
N LEU A 427 -19.80 12.27 -17.40
CA LEU A 427 -20.36 11.14 -18.16
C LEU A 427 -20.61 11.48 -19.63
N GLN A 428 -21.09 12.69 -19.92
CA GLN A 428 -21.34 13.13 -21.31
C GLN A 428 -20.04 13.27 -22.09
N LEU A 429 -18.98 13.84 -21.48
CA LEU A 429 -17.66 13.96 -22.09
C LEU A 429 -17.08 12.58 -22.41
N SER A 430 -17.08 11.66 -21.45
CA SER A 430 -16.56 10.29 -21.62
C SER A 430 -17.32 9.45 -22.65
N LEU A 431 -18.58 9.77 -22.92
CA LEU A 431 -19.42 9.11 -23.93
C LEU A 431 -19.31 9.75 -25.32
N SER A 432 -18.68 10.93 -25.41
CA SER A 432 -18.45 11.68 -26.66
C SER A 432 -17.04 11.47 -27.24
N SER A 433 -16.09 11.03 -26.42
CA SER A 433 -14.78 10.49 -26.80
C SER A 433 -14.87 9.03 -27.24
#